data_AF-A0A2E9UDG2-F1
#
_entry.id   AF-A0A2E9UDG2-F1
#
_cell.length_a   1.000
_cell.length_b   1.000
_cell.length_c   1.000
_cell.angle_alpha   90.00
_cell.angle_beta   90.00
_cell.angle_gamma   90.00
#
_symmetry.space_group_name_H-M   'P 1'
#
loop_
_entity.id
_entity.type
_entity.pdbx_description
1 polymer ?
#
loop_
_entity_poly.entity_id
_entity_poly.type
_entity_poly.pdbx_seq_one_letter_code
_entity_poly.pdbx_strand_id
1 'polypeptide(L)'
;MYKLTESPFQVTFANIMWSLPWSIFGGFIGTLASKYDNKQLMLAGRTISIIAITILFIFSVTENLNVTVIYITLFFHGIGTVIDFPSRRMLMFDILGREFIVRGNAVESFLWQFSKLIGPLLAGFFLTFLSDSYGILLMIVFFFITLITTIMIDYTQPEAYKPQSQKITIKDYSNLIKNN
;
A
#
# COMPACT_ATOMS: atom_id res chain seq x y z
N MET A 1 -15.75 -6.93 -13.59
CA MET A 1 -14.98 -6.90 -14.85
C MET A 1 -15.34 -8.06 -15.78
N TYR A 2 -15.02 -9.32 -15.44
CA TYR A 2 -15.34 -10.46 -16.31
C TYR A 2 -16.84 -10.54 -16.66
N LYS A 3 -17.74 -10.36 -15.69
CA LYS A 3 -19.19 -10.27 -15.93
C LYS A 3 -19.62 -9.16 -16.90
N LEU A 4 -18.83 -8.09 -17.04
CA LEU A 4 -19.14 -6.94 -17.92
C LEU A 4 -18.56 -7.10 -19.32
N THR A 5 -17.47 -7.87 -19.47
CA THR A 5 -16.65 -7.85 -20.69
C THR A 5 -16.49 -9.23 -21.33
N GLU A 6 -16.80 -10.29 -20.59
CA GLU A 6 -16.58 -11.70 -20.93
C GLU A 6 -15.15 -11.99 -21.43
N SER A 7 -14.20 -11.14 -21.04
CA SER A 7 -12.86 -11.12 -21.61
C SER A 7 -11.81 -11.25 -20.50
N PRO A 8 -11.08 -12.38 -20.45
CA PRO A 8 -9.94 -12.55 -19.55
C PRO A 8 -8.88 -11.46 -19.76
N PHE A 9 -8.69 -11.01 -21.00
CA PHE A 9 -7.75 -9.95 -21.35
C PHE A 9 -8.03 -8.64 -20.59
N GLN A 10 -9.29 -8.24 -20.49
CA GLN A 10 -9.67 -7.02 -19.75
C GLN A 10 -9.45 -7.15 -18.24
N VAL A 11 -9.61 -8.35 -17.68
CA VAL A 11 -9.30 -8.62 -16.27
C VAL A 11 -7.79 -8.50 -16.03
N THR A 12 -6.97 -9.04 -16.92
CA THR A 12 -5.51 -8.88 -16.84
C THR A 12 -5.11 -7.41 -16.98
N PHE A 13 -5.71 -6.68 -17.92
CA PHE A 13 -5.43 -5.26 -18.13
C PHE A 13 -5.83 -4.41 -16.92
N ALA A 14 -6.92 -4.75 -16.22
CA ALA A 14 -7.27 -4.13 -14.95
C ALA A 14 -6.16 -4.28 -13.90
N ASN A 15 -5.53 -5.45 -13.80
CA ASN A 15 -4.38 -5.66 -12.92
C ASN A 15 -3.17 -4.81 -13.35
N ILE A 16 -2.93 -4.67 -14.66
CA ILE A 16 -1.89 -3.78 -15.18
C ILE A 16 -2.17 -2.34 -14.74
N MET A 17 -3.40 -1.84 -14.91
CA MET A 17 -3.77 -0.48 -14.50
C MET A 17 -3.53 -0.22 -13.00
N TRP A 18 -3.84 -1.20 -12.16
CA TRP A 18 -3.55 -1.11 -10.72
C TRP A 18 -2.04 -1.14 -10.40
N SER A 19 -1.27 -1.95 -11.11
CA SER A 19 0.19 -2.08 -10.90
C SER A 19 1.01 -0.96 -11.55
N LEU A 20 0.47 -0.29 -12.57
CA LEU A 20 1.16 0.72 -13.37
C LEU A 20 1.74 1.88 -12.53
N PRO A 21 1.02 2.43 -11.53
CA PRO A 21 1.58 3.43 -10.62
C PRO A 21 2.87 3.00 -9.91
N TRP A 22 3.04 1.72 -9.62
CA TRP A 22 4.28 1.22 -9.00
C TRP A 22 5.47 1.37 -9.94
N SER A 23 5.27 1.06 -11.22
CA SER A 23 6.30 1.20 -12.25
C SER A 23 6.66 2.65 -12.52
N ILE A 24 5.67 3.56 -12.51
CA ILE A 24 5.87 4.98 -12.82
C ILE A 24 6.45 5.74 -11.62
N PHE A 25 5.88 5.53 -10.43
CA PHE A 25 6.16 6.36 -9.26
C PHE A 25 7.08 5.69 -8.24
N GLY A 26 7.38 4.40 -8.36
CA GLY A 26 8.16 3.65 -7.37
C GLY A 26 9.49 4.31 -6.99
N GLY A 27 10.22 4.85 -7.98
CA GLY A 27 11.47 5.59 -7.73
C GLY A 27 11.27 6.98 -7.09
N PHE A 28 10.16 7.65 -7.38
CA PHE A 28 9.87 9.00 -6.88
C PHE A 28 9.46 9.00 -5.41
N ILE A 29 8.91 7.89 -4.93
CA ILE A 29 8.38 7.79 -3.57
C ILE A 29 9.48 7.80 -2.51
N GLY A 30 10.67 7.31 -2.84
CA GLY A 30 11.84 7.46 -1.95
C GLY A 30 12.19 8.92 -1.68
N THR A 31 12.01 9.79 -2.68
CA THR A 31 12.22 11.24 -2.54
C THR A 31 11.13 11.89 -1.67
N LEU A 32 9.87 11.44 -1.82
CA LEU A 32 8.77 11.92 -0.97
C LEU A 32 8.97 11.52 0.48
N ALA A 33 9.33 10.26 0.74
CA ALA A 33 9.57 9.75 2.08
C ALA A 33 10.74 10.43 2.80
N SER A 34 11.68 11.02 2.06
CA SER A 34 12.78 11.79 2.65
C SER A 34 12.35 13.21 3.06
N LYS A 35 11.24 13.72 2.51
CA LYS A 35 10.79 15.12 2.70
C LYS A 35 9.57 15.27 3.59
N TYR A 36 8.70 14.28 3.60
CA TYR A 36 7.43 14.32 4.31
C TYR A 36 7.40 13.28 5.42
N ASP A 37 6.55 13.54 6.40
CA ASP A 37 6.32 12.62 7.48
C ASP A 37 5.67 11.30 6.99
N ASN A 38 6.16 10.17 7.49
CA ASN A 38 5.71 8.85 7.08
C ASN A 38 4.23 8.62 7.42
N LYS A 39 3.75 9.09 8.58
CA LYS A 39 2.33 8.97 8.95
C LYS A 39 1.46 9.80 8.02
N GLN A 40 1.88 11.02 7.68
CA GLN A 40 1.13 11.89 6.74
C GLN A 40 1.07 11.31 5.33
N LEU A 41 2.18 10.81 4.78
CA LEU A 41 2.20 10.16 3.47
C LEU A 41 1.30 8.92 3.46
N MET A 42 1.37 8.10 4.52
CA MET A 42 0.53 6.91 4.65
C MET A 42 -0.96 7.28 4.68
N LEU A 43 -1.35 8.30 5.44
CA LEU A 43 -2.73 8.82 5.46
C LEU A 43 -3.18 9.33 4.10
N ALA A 44 -2.32 10.06 3.38
CA ALA A 44 -2.62 10.53 2.03
C ALA A 44 -2.87 9.36 1.06
N GLY A 45 -1.98 8.35 1.07
CA GLY A 45 -2.13 7.16 0.23
C GLY A 45 -3.40 6.35 0.51
N ARG A 46 -3.74 6.17 1.79
CA ARG A 46 -4.99 5.51 2.20
C ARG A 46 -6.21 6.31 1.79
N THR A 47 -6.18 7.63 1.93
CA THR A 47 -7.29 8.51 1.53
C THR A 47 -7.54 8.44 0.03
N ILE A 48 -6.48 8.50 -0.80
CA ILE A 48 -6.59 8.32 -2.26
C ILE A 48 -7.21 6.97 -2.60
N SER A 49 -6.78 5.91 -1.92
CA SER A 49 -7.32 4.56 -2.12
C SER A 49 -8.81 4.49 -1.76
N ILE A 50 -9.20 5.03 -0.61
CA ILE A 50 -10.60 5.06 -0.16
C ILE A 50 -11.47 5.82 -1.16
N ILE A 51 -11.04 6.98 -1.63
CA ILE A 51 -11.77 7.77 -2.61
C ILE A 51 -11.96 6.95 -3.90
N ALA A 52 -10.90 6.34 -4.42
CA ALA A 52 -10.97 5.54 -5.64
C ALA A 52 -11.93 4.34 -5.52
N ILE A 53 -11.85 3.60 -4.41
CA ILE A 53 -12.72 2.44 -4.15
C ILE A 53 -14.17 2.89 -3.90
N THR A 54 -14.37 4.04 -3.24
CA THR A 54 -15.71 4.60 -3.00
C THR A 54 -16.37 5.03 -4.31
N ILE A 55 -15.62 5.67 -5.22
CA ILE A 55 -16.12 5.98 -6.57
C ILE A 55 -16.51 4.68 -7.29
N LEU A 56 -15.65 3.66 -7.25
CA LEU A 56 -15.95 2.36 -7.86
C LEU A 56 -17.24 1.75 -7.29
N PHE A 57 -17.44 1.83 -5.98
CA PHE A 57 -18.65 1.36 -5.31
C PHE A 57 -19.90 2.12 -5.76
N ILE A 58 -19.85 3.46 -5.81
CA ILE A 58 -20.97 4.30 -6.24
C ILE A 58 -21.40 3.93 -7.67
N PHE A 59 -20.45 3.79 -8.59
CA PHE A 59 -20.76 3.37 -9.96
C PHE A 59 -21.28 1.92 -10.02
N SER A 60 -20.81 1.04 -9.13
CA SER A 60 -21.31 -0.34 -9.03
C SER A 60 -22.76 -0.41 -8.57
N VAL A 61 -23.18 0.39 -7.58
CA VAL A 61 -24.55 0.34 -7.06
C VAL A 61 -25.56 1.16 -7.87
N THR A 62 -25.08 2.12 -8.66
CA THR A 62 -25.92 2.91 -9.57
C THR A 62 -26.07 2.26 -10.95
N GLU A 63 -25.56 1.04 -11.14
CA GLU A 63 -25.59 0.28 -12.40
C GLU A 63 -24.94 1.00 -13.61
N ASN A 64 -24.18 2.06 -13.36
CA ASN A 64 -23.43 2.81 -14.38
C ASN A 64 -21.97 2.34 -14.53
N LEU A 65 -21.65 1.19 -13.95
CA LEU A 65 -20.29 0.68 -13.91
C LEU A 65 -19.83 0.24 -15.30
N ASN A 66 -18.78 0.89 -15.80
CA ASN A 66 -18.15 0.53 -17.07
C ASN A 66 -16.65 0.29 -16.91
N VAL A 67 -16.05 -0.27 -17.96
CA VAL A 67 -14.63 -0.63 -18.05
C VAL A 67 -13.72 0.56 -17.74
N THR A 68 -14.04 1.74 -18.27
CA THR A 68 -13.24 2.96 -18.10
C THR A 68 -13.20 3.41 -16.64
N VAL A 69 -14.35 3.40 -15.96
CA VAL A 69 -14.43 3.71 -14.52
C VAL A 69 -13.59 2.72 -13.71
N ILE A 70 -13.67 1.43 -14.02
CA ILE A 70 -12.86 0.40 -13.36
C ILE A 70 -11.36 0.68 -13.55
N TYR A 71 -10.90 0.96 -14.77
CA TYR A 71 -9.48 1.23 -15.02
C TYR A 71 -8.99 2.49 -14.30
N ILE A 72 -9.76 3.58 -14.36
CA ILE A 72 -9.39 4.84 -13.69
C ILE A 72 -9.31 4.63 -12.18
N THR A 73 -10.33 4.03 -11.57
CA THR A 73 -10.35 3.80 -10.12
C THR A 73 -9.23 2.85 -9.68
N LEU A 74 -8.92 1.81 -10.45
CA LEU A 74 -7.79 0.92 -10.17
C LEU A 74 -6.44 1.65 -10.25
N PHE A 75 -6.25 2.52 -11.24
CA PHE A 75 -5.05 3.33 -11.36
C PHE A 75 -4.87 4.27 -10.16
N PHE A 76 -5.90 5.02 -9.77
CA PHE A 76 -5.83 5.88 -8.58
C PHE A 76 -5.65 5.08 -7.28
N HIS A 77 -6.30 3.93 -7.17
CA HIS A 77 -6.06 3.02 -6.05
C HIS A 77 -4.60 2.55 -6.01
N GLY A 78 -4.01 2.25 -7.16
CA GLY A 78 -2.59 1.94 -7.29
C GLY A 78 -1.68 3.09 -6.84
N ILE A 79 -2.02 4.35 -7.18
CA ILE A 79 -1.30 5.54 -6.67
C ILE A 79 -1.35 5.60 -5.14
N GLY A 80 -2.54 5.45 -4.57
CA GLY A 80 -2.68 5.44 -3.11
C GLY A 80 -1.86 4.32 -2.46
N THR A 81 -1.87 3.14 -3.06
CA THR A 81 -1.16 1.96 -2.54
C THR A 81 0.36 2.11 -2.63
N VAL A 82 0.88 2.65 -3.74
CA VAL A 82 2.32 2.83 -3.90
C VAL A 82 2.87 3.86 -2.90
N ILE A 83 2.08 4.86 -2.50
CA ILE A 83 2.44 5.82 -1.45
C ILE A 83 2.34 5.16 -0.06
N ASP A 84 1.27 4.43 0.23
CA ASP A 84 1.04 3.78 1.53
C ASP A 84 2.15 2.79 1.88
N PHE A 85 2.51 1.92 0.94
CA PHE A 85 3.39 0.77 1.20
C PHE A 85 4.77 1.11 1.81
N PRO A 86 5.59 1.99 1.22
CA PRO A 86 6.87 2.38 1.81
C PRO A 86 6.69 3.23 3.07
N SER A 87 5.71 4.13 3.09
CA SER A 87 5.40 4.98 4.26
C SER A 87 5.04 4.14 5.48
N ARG A 88 4.25 3.08 5.29
CA ARG A 88 3.91 2.10 6.33
C ARG A 88 5.12 1.37 6.87
N ARG A 89 6.04 0.94 6.00
CA ARG A 89 7.26 0.24 6.42
C ARG A 89 8.18 1.14 7.24
N MET A 90 8.33 2.40 6.84
CA MET A 90 9.12 3.36 7.59
C MET A 90 8.45 3.70 8.93
N LEU A 91 7.14 3.97 8.93
CA LEU A 91 6.40 4.20 10.17
C LEU A 91 6.50 3.01 11.14
N MET A 92 6.42 1.77 10.63
CA MET A 92 6.60 0.58 11.46
C MET A 92 8.02 0.49 12.05
N PHE A 93 9.05 0.86 11.27
CA PHE A 93 10.42 0.96 11.78
C PHE A 93 10.56 2.06 12.85
N ASP A 94 9.94 3.22 12.63
CA ASP A 94 9.99 4.35 13.56
C ASP A 94 9.33 3.99 14.91
N ILE A 95 8.25 3.21 14.89
CA ILE A 95 7.51 2.76 16.09
C ILE A 95 8.22 1.61 16.82
N LEU A 96 8.67 0.58 16.08
CA LEU A 96 9.22 -0.64 16.67
C LEU A 96 10.72 -0.55 16.97
N GLY A 97 11.43 0.36 16.31
CA GLY A 97 12.88 0.46 16.36
C GLY A 97 13.59 -0.78 15.79
N ARG A 98 14.93 -0.78 15.85
CA ARG A 98 15.77 -1.85 15.30
C ARG A 98 15.58 -3.20 16.00
N GLU A 99 15.23 -3.20 17.28
CA GLU A 99 15.11 -4.40 18.09
C GLU A 99 13.89 -5.25 17.68
N PHE A 100 12.75 -4.60 17.42
CA PHE A 100 11.50 -5.31 17.17
C PHE A 100 11.06 -5.32 15.71
N ILE A 101 11.72 -4.58 14.81
CA ILE A 101 11.31 -4.52 13.39
C ILE A 101 11.30 -5.89 12.69
N VAL A 102 12.23 -6.78 13.03
CA VAL A 102 12.27 -8.13 12.45
C VAL A 102 11.03 -8.94 12.87
N ARG A 103 10.62 -8.84 14.14
CA ARG A 103 9.40 -9.48 14.64
C ARG A 103 8.15 -8.87 14.01
N GLY A 104 8.11 -7.53 13.90
CA GLY A 104 7.02 -6.82 13.22
C GLY A 104 6.86 -7.26 11.76
N ASN A 105 7.96 -7.29 11.01
CA ASN A 105 8.00 -7.77 9.62
C ASN A 105 7.54 -9.23 9.49
N ALA A 106 7.88 -10.09 10.45
CA ALA A 106 7.44 -11.48 10.44
C ALA A 106 5.92 -11.59 10.60
N VAL A 107 5.33 -10.85 11.54
CA VAL A 107 3.88 -10.78 11.73
C VAL A 107 3.19 -10.19 10.49
N GLU A 108 3.71 -9.09 9.94
CA GLU A 108 3.16 -8.48 8.72
C GLU A 108 3.21 -9.46 7.54
N SER A 109 4.32 -10.16 7.37
CA SER A 109 4.49 -11.16 6.31
C SER A 109 3.50 -12.32 6.47
N PHE A 110 3.32 -12.82 7.69
CA PHE A 110 2.32 -13.84 7.99
C PHE A 110 0.92 -13.36 7.65
N LEU A 111 0.53 -12.16 8.11
CA LEU A 111 -0.77 -11.55 7.82
C LEU A 111 -0.98 -11.36 6.32
N TRP A 112 0.08 -11.00 5.57
CA TRP A 112 0.02 -10.85 4.12
C TRP A 112 -0.26 -12.19 3.41
N GLN A 113 0.43 -13.25 3.81
CA GLN A 113 0.20 -14.58 3.24
C GLN A 113 -1.18 -15.13 3.64
N PHE A 114 -1.57 -14.92 4.89
CA PHE A 114 -2.90 -15.28 5.38
C PHE A 114 -4.00 -14.55 4.59
N SER A 115 -3.83 -13.26 4.33
CA SER A 115 -4.77 -12.47 3.52
C SER A 115 -4.86 -12.97 2.08
N LYS A 116 -3.75 -13.40 1.48
CA LYS A 116 -3.76 -14.02 0.14
C LYS A 116 -4.50 -15.34 0.08
N LEU A 117 -4.53 -16.09 1.19
CA LEU A 117 -5.28 -17.32 1.29
C LEU A 117 -6.78 -17.05 1.49
N ILE A 118 -7.13 -16.19 2.45
CA ILE A 118 -8.52 -15.92 2.83
C ILE A 118 -9.23 -15.02 1.82
N GLY A 119 -8.51 -14.10 1.16
CA GLY A 119 -9.07 -13.13 0.22
C GLY A 119 -9.87 -13.75 -0.92
N PRO A 120 -9.30 -14.69 -1.72
CA PRO A 120 -10.02 -15.37 -2.79
C PRO A 120 -11.20 -16.20 -2.29
N LEU A 121 -11.10 -16.81 -1.11
CA LEU A 121 -12.20 -17.57 -0.49
C LEU A 121 -13.38 -16.65 -0.17
N LEU A 122 -13.12 -15.52 0.47
CA LEU A 122 -14.15 -14.50 0.73
C LEU A 122 -14.69 -13.93 -0.59
N ALA A 123 -13.83 -13.61 -1.54
CA ALA A 123 -14.24 -13.07 -2.84
C ALA A 123 -15.16 -14.06 -3.59
N GLY A 124 -14.84 -15.36 -3.60
CA GLY A 124 -15.68 -16.40 -4.18
C GLY A 124 -17.02 -16.55 -3.45
N PHE A 125 -17.01 -16.48 -2.12
CA PHE A 125 -18.24 -16.47 -1.31
C PHE A 125 -19.14 -15.28 -1.67
N PHE A 126 -18.58 -14.05 -1.73
CA PHE A 126 -19.32 -12.87 -2.14
C PHE A 126 -19.84 -12.99 -3.57
N LEU A 127 -19.05 -13.49 -4.50
CA LEU A 127 -19.43 -13.66 -5.90
C LEU A 127 -20.59 -14.66 -6.10
N THR A 128 -20.68 -15.68 -5.24
CA THR A 128 -21.63 -16.79 -5.36
C THR A 128 -22.93 -16.52 -4.62
N PHE A 129 -22.85 -15.96 -3.41
CA PHE A 129 -24.00 -15.84 -2.50
C PHE A 129 -24.52 -14.42 -2.33
N LEU A 130 -23.74 -13.40 -2.72
CA LEU A 130 -24.06 -11.99 -2.55
C LEU A 130 -23.88 -11.23 -3.88
N SER A 131 -24.29 -9.96 -3.91
CA SER A 131 -23.98 -9.09 -5.05
C SER A 131 -22.52 -8.61 -5.01
N ASP A 132 -21.96 -8.33 -6.19
CA ASP A 132 -20.57 -7.87 -6.34
C ASP A 132 -20.27 -6.60 -5.51
N SER A 133 -21.28 -5.75 -5.29
CA SER A 133 -21.18 -4.52 -4.52
C SER A 133 -20.92 -4.73 -3.03
N TYR A 134 -21.36 -5.85 -2.42
CA TYR A 134 -21.07 -6.13 -1.01
C TYR A 134 -19.59 -6.41 -0.76
N GLY A 135 -18.89 -7.05 -1.71
CA GLY A 135 -17.45 -7.25 -1.63
C GLY A 135 -16.69 -5.92 -1.64
N ILE A 136 -17.11 -4.99 -2.51
CA ILE A 136 -16.53 -3.64 -2.57
C ILE A 136 -16.84 -2.85 -1.29
N LEU A 137 -18.06 -2.95 -0.75
CA LEU A 137 -18.43 -2.30 0.51
C LEU A 137 -17.57 -2.80 1.68
N LEU A 138 -17.37 -4.12 1.79
CA LEU A 138 -16.51 -4.70 2.83
C LEU A 138 -15.07 -4.18 2.71
N MET A 139 -14.55 -4.07 1.48
CA MET A 139 -13.24 -3.50 1.21
C MET A 139 -13.18 -2.05 1.72
N ILE A 140 -14.18 -1.21 1.43
CA ILE A 140 -14.26 0.17 1.92
C ILE A 140 -14.20 0.20 3.46
N VAL A 141 -15.01 -0.63 4.13
CA VAL A 141 -15.03 -0.72 5.60
C VAL A 141 -13.64 -1.04 6.15
N PHE A 142 -12.94 -2.02 5.60
CA PHE A 142 -11.58 -2.34 6.04
C PHE A 142 -10.61 -1.18 5.80
N PHE A 143 -10.67 -0.51 4.65
CA PHE A 143 -9.81 0.65 4.41
C PHE A 143 -10.09 1.79 5.40
N PHE A 144 -11.35 2.07 5.74
CA PHE A 144 -11.69 3.04 6.79
C PHE A 144 -11.17 2.64 8.16
N ILE A 145 -11.27 1.35 8.55
CA ILE A 145 -10.68 0.85 9.80
C ILE A 145 -9.17 1.09 9.80
N THR A 146 -8.48 0.81 8.69
CA THR A 146 -7.04 1.07 8.59
C THR A 146 -6.72 2.56 8.65
N LEU A 147 -7.56 3.44 8.09
CA LEU A 147 -7.38 4.88 8.17
C LEU A 147 -7.50 5.37 9.62
N ILE A 148 -8.56 4.97 10.31
CA ILE A 148 -8.82 5.35 11.71
C ILE A 148 -7.71 4.85 12.63
N THR A 149 -7.35 3.57 12.51
CA THR A 149 -6.27 2.99 13.33
C THR A 149 -4.95 3.74 13.13
N THR A 150 -4.61 4.16 11.91
CA THR A 150 -3.44 5.02 11.68
C THR A 150 -3.54 6.37 12.34
N ILE A 151 -4.70 7.03 12.28
CA ILE A 151 -4.88 8.33 12.92
C ILE A 151 -4.59 8.19 14.43
N MET A 152 -5.06 7.11 15.04
CA MET A 152 -4.87 6.78 16.46
C MET A 152 -3.45 6.38 16.86
N ILE A 153 -2.54 6.11 15.91
CA ILE A 153 -1.15 5.80 16.25
C ILE A 153 -0.50 7.05 16.83
N ASP A 154 -0.16 7.02 18.12
CA ASP A 154 0.70 8.03 18.72
C ASP A 154 2.12 7.85 18.18
N TYR A 155 2.53 8.83 17.38
CA TYR A 155 3.80 8.83 16.69
C TYR A 155 4.31 10.27 16.66
N THR A 156 5.54 10.44 17.12
CA THR A 156 6.30 11.67 16.98
C THR A 156 7.33 11.42 15.90
N GLN A 157 7.35 12.27 14.87
CA GLN A 157 8.33 12.15 13.79
C GLN A 157 9.74 12.11 14.39
N PRO A 158 10.53 11.04 14.17
CA PRO A 158 11.93 11.02 14.58
C PRO A 158 12.63 12.20 13.92
N GLU A 159 13.45 12.94 14.67
CA GLU A 159 14.30 13.97 14.06
C GLU A 159 15.03 13.36 12.87
N ALA A 160 14.95 14.03 11.71
CA ALA A 160 15.51 13.53 10.47
C ALA A 160 16.91 12.98 10.74
N TYR A 161 17.10 11.67 10.54
CA TYR A 161 18.39 11.02 10.71
C TYR A 161 19.37 11.73 9.78
N LYS A 162 20.15 12.68 10.32
CA LYS A 162 21.32 13.21 9.66
C LYS A 162 22.25 12.02 9.61
N PRO A 163 22.53 11.44 8.42
CA PRO A 163 23.58 10.45 8.35
C PRO A 163 24.79 11.16 8.92
N GLN A 164 25.33 10.66 10.04
CA GLN A 164 26.63 11.08 10.49
C GLN A 164 27.52 10.74 9.31
N SER A 165 27.90 11.76 8.54
CA SER A 165 28.83 11.62 7.44
C SER A 165 30.21 11.36 8.07
N GLN A 166 30.37 10.19 8.69
CA GLN A 166 31.65 9.55 8.73
C GLN A 166 32.02 9.35 7.28
N LYS A 167 32.75 10.34 6.75
CA LYS A 167 33.64 10.16 5.61
C LYS A 167 34.61 9.07 6.05
N ILE A 168 34.20 7.81 5.95
CA ILE A 168 35.12 6.68 6.05
C ILE A 168 36.03 6.88 4.85
N THR A 169 37.20 7.44 5.13
CA THR A 169 38.18 7.70 4.08
C THR A 169 38.77 6.34 3.72
N ILE A 170 39.19 6.13 2.48
CA ILE A 170 39.82 4.86 2.06
C ILE A 170 41.00 4.49 2.99
N LYS A 171 41.62 5.48 3.65
CA LYS A 171 42.61 5.31 4.73
C LYS A 171 42.10 4.51 5.93
N ASP A 172 40.85 4.70 6.35
CA ASP A 172 40.26 4.00 7.49
C ASP A 172 40.06 2.51 7.19
N TYR A 173 39.66 2.17 5.96
CA TYR A 173 39.63 0.78 5.49
C TYR A 173 41.03 0.17 5.43
N SER A 174 42.04 0.92 4.98
CA SER A 174 43.41 0.42 4.91
C SER A 174 44.03 0.11 6.28
N ASN A 175 43.62 0.84 7.32
CA ASN A 175 44.09 0.62 8.69
C ASN A 175 43.41 -0.58 9.35
N LEU A 176 42.15 -0.87 9.01
CA LEU A 176 41.42 -2.04 9.51
C LEU A 176 41.99 -3.36 8.96
N ILE A 177 42.49 -3.36 7.73
CA ILE A 177 43.10 -4.55 7.11
C ILE A 177 44.54 -4.77 7.59
N LYS A 178 45.25 -3.72 8.01
CA LYS A 178 46.65 -3.83 8.48
C LYS A 178 46.79 -4.21 9.95
N ASN A 179 45.75 -4.04 10.76
CA ASN A 179 45.76 -4.36 12.18
C ASN A 179 45.11 -5.72 12.53
N ASN A 180 44.78 -6.54 11.52
CA ASN A 180 44.39 -7.94 11.63
C ASN A 180 45.41 -8.79 10.85
#